data_AF-A0A6G7WX89-F1
#
_entry.id   AF-A0A6G7WX89-F1
#
_cell.length_a   1.000
_cell.length_b   1.000
_cell.length_c   1.000
_cell.angle_alpha   90.00
_cell.angle_beta   90.00
_cell.angle_gamma   90.00
#
_symmetry.space_group_name_H-M   'P 1'
#
loop_
_entity.id
_entity.type
_entity.pdbx_description
1 polymer ?
#
loop_
_entity_poly.entity_id
_entity_poly.type
_entity_poly.pdbx_seq_one_letter_code
_entity_poly.pdbx_strand_id
1 'polypeptide(L)'
;MKKKLKPKIKLEFSLEAFKKWLVNYKFFNVLLCMALVIVGFTMWENRPNSMRTPNFTNTTNYSEVKGSYDFKDFYEILNKEKNATVKDVHFKLENDYCYEMNDVALCVKGYELFETEKDVSLKSNYRISSAKHFLVAEIEIINSKDGPIEVSEFGYATGSDYSGTRSLRDSDIELPNNLGNIRYDEKLTVNPHSSYEGQIVYPFNPTSFRQLYFDGGVVVDMPEIINKNKVDSRSLFTMREGIEFPVIDSLIERHIETVNNLPTSTLGRSNGFTKVTNKVEPNVSLVNAKETISVTLDRVESGYFEYRPEYIARSRYRSSYEGKHYYRALKITLTNTGTSSMNTSQLKASLDLKSNSYLASGYLINRGSTVDPGESVDLIFDYQARDAQSGQLKLGEVYRFVLSNESKEVLLESEFKLEQ
;
A
#
# COMPACT_ATOMS: atom_id res chain seq x y z
N MET A 1 69.70 40.13 36.23
CA MET A 1 68.40 40.56 35.67
C MET A 1 68.46 40.46 34.14
N LYS A 2 67.35 40.04 33.50
CA LYS A 2 67.10 39.87 32.03
C LYS A 2 67.47 38.51 31.40
N LYS A 3 66.54 37.54 31.53
CA LYS A 3 66.31 36.49 30.53
C LYS A 3 65.88 37.18 29.21
N LYS A 4 66.62 36.98 28.13
CA LYS A 4 66.16 37.34 26.77
C LYS A 4 65.28 36.21 26.24
N LEU A 5 64.02 36.54 25.93
CA LEU A 5 63.07 35.68 25.22
C LEU A 5 63.63 35.30 23.83
N LYS A 6 63.50 34.02 23.45
CA LYS A 6 63.66 33.53 22.08
C LYS A 6 62.35 33.71 21.28
N PRO A 7 62.42 33.86 19.94
CA PRO A 7 61.39 34.52 19.14
C PRO A 7 60.18 33.62 18.82
N LYS A 8 59.05 34.30 18.56
CA LYS A 8 57.78 33.75 18.08
C LYS A 8 57.99 32.83 16.86
N ILE A 9 57.49 31.60 16.95
CA ILE A 9 57.28 30.73 15.79
C ILE A 9 56.21 31.41 14.92
N LYS A 10 56.61 31.93 13.75
CA LYS A 10 55.68 32.33 12.69
C LYS A 10 55.10 31.04 12.10
N LEU A 11 53.81 30.78 12.32
CA LEU A 11 53.07 29.87 11.45
C LEU A 11 52.89 30.57 10.09
N GLU A 12 53.72 30.22 9.11
CA GLU A 12 53.44 30.58 7.72
C GLU A 12 52.40 29.61 7.17
N PHE A 13 51.14 30.03 7.19
CA PHE A 13 50.05 29.35 6.49
C PHE A 13 50.22 29.62 5.00
N SER A 14 50.81 28.67 4.26
CA SER A 14 50.90 28.81 2.80
C SER A 14 49.54 28.58 2.16
N LEU A 15 49.22 29.36 1.11
CA LEU A 15 47.97 29.24 0.37
C LEU A 15 47.78 27.83 -0.22
N GLU A 16 48.88 27.13 -0.52
CA GLU A 16 48.88 25.74 -1.00
C GLU A 16 48.53 24.74 0.10
N ALA A 17 49.02 24.93 1.33
CA ALA A 17 48.64 24.10 2.47
C ALA A 17 47.16 24.27 2.81
N PHE A 18 46.64 25.50 2.74
CA PHE A 18 45.21 25.78 2.91
C PHE A 18 44.37 25.17 1.78
N LYS A 19 44.79 25.28 0.51
CA LYS A 19 44.09 24.64 -0.62
C LYS A 19 44.07 23.11 -0.51
N LYS A 20 45.19 22.46 -0.14
CA LYS A 20 45.23 21.01 0.12
C LYS A 20 44.32 20.61 1.28
N TRP A 21 44.31 21.40 2.35
CA TRP A 21 43.42 21.19 3.50
C TRP A 21 41.94 21.33 3.11
N LEU A 22 41.58 22.32 2.28
CA LEU A 22 40.21 22.59 1.81
C LEU A 22 39.70 21.53 0.82
N VAL A 23 40.58 21.00 -0.04
CA VAL A 23 40.24 19.90 -0.97
C VAL A 23 39.98 18.59 -0.20
N ASN A 24 40.78 18.30 0.82
CA ASN A 24 40.54 17.15 1.71
C ASN A 24 39.24 17.31 2.52
N TYR A 25 38.90 18.52 2.95
CA TYR A 25 37.65 18.79 3.67
C TYR A 25 36.42 18.65 2.77
N LYS A 26 36.51 19.06 1.50
CA LYS A 26 35.45 18.82 0.50
C LYS A 26 35.24 17.32 0.25
N PHE A 27 36.32 16.56 0.09
CA PHE A 27 36.21 15.11 -0.13
C PHE A 27 35.68 14.39 1.12
N PHE A 28 36.11 14.79 2.31
CA PHE A 28 35.57 14.30 3.58
C PHE A 28 34.08 14.63 3.74
N ASN A 29 33.65 15.86 3.43
CA ASN A 29 32.23 16.23 3.48
C ASN A 29 31.39 15.46 2.45
N VAL A 30 31.92 15.21 1.25
CA VAL A 30 31.22 14.40 0.24
C VAL A 30 31.11 12.94 0.70
N LEU A 31 32.16 12.38 1.28
CA LEU A 31 32.12 11.03 1.87
C LEU A 31 31.20 10.95 3.08
N LEU A 32 31.16 11.98 3.93
CA LEU A 32 30.27 12.06 5.08
C LEU A 32 28.81 12.18 4.62
N CYS A 33 28.51 13.01 3.62
CA CYS A 33 27.18 13.08 3.02
C CYS A 33 26.78 11.75 2.37
N MET A 34 27.69 11.09 1.63
CA MET A 34 27.40 9.76 1.09
C MET A 34 27.18 8.72 2.20
N ALA A 35 27.98 8.74 3.26
CA ALA A 35 27.80 7.85 4.40
C ALA A 35 26.47 8.13 5.11
N LEU A 36 26.06 9.39 5.29
CA LEU A 36 24.76 9.76 5.86
C LEU A 36 23.61 9.38 4.93
N VAL A 37 23.76 9.50 3.62
CA VAL A 37 22.76 9.04 2.65
C VAL A 37 22.68 7.52 2.67
N ILE A 38 23.79 6.79 2.69
CA ILE A 38 23.80 5.32 2.73
C ILE A 38 23.29 4.80 4.07
N VAL A 39 23.70 5.39 5.20
CA VAL A 39 23.20 5.04 6.54
C VAL A 39 21.73 5.41 6.67
N GLY A 40 21.33 6.59 6.18
CA GLY A 40 19.93 7.02 6.12
C GLY A 40 19.08 6.12 5.24
N PHE A 41 19.61 5.67 4.10
CA PHE A 41 18.95 4.76 3.16
C PHE A 41 18.89 3.33 3.70
N THR A 42 19.95 2.83 4.33
CA THR A 42 19.94 1.51 5.00
C THR A 42 19.09 1.51 6.26
N MET A 43 19.04 2.60 7.02
CA MET A 43 18.05 2.80 8.10
C MET A 43 16.63 3.03 7.58
N TRP A 44 16.46 3.50 6.33
CA TRP A 44 15.18 3.54 5.64
C TRP A 44 14.74 2.14 5.17
N GLU A 45 15.68 1.32 4.72
CA GLU A 45 15.39 -0.02 4.24
C GLU A 45 15.24 -1.07 5.35
N ASN A 46 15.96 -0.93 6.46
CA ASN A 46 15.91 -1.90 7.57
C ASN A 46 14.88 -1.54 8.65
N ARG A 47 13.92 -0.67 8.35
CA ARG A 47 12.82 -0.42 9.30
C ARG A 47 11.94 -1.66 9.41
N PRO A 48 11.33 -1.90 10.58
CA PRO A 48 10.21 -2.82 10.70
C PRO A 48 9.18 -2.50 9.61
N ASN A 49 8.58 -3.52 8.97
CA ASN A 49 7.57 -3.30 7.92
C ASN A 49 6.43 -2.37 8.39
N SER A 50 6.13 -2.33 9.69
CA SER A 50 5.20 -1.41 10.34
C SER A 50 5.56 0.09 10.27
N MET A 51 6.76 0.45 9.81
CA MET A 51 7.22 1.83 9.59
C MET A 51 7.37 2.19 8.11
N ARG A 52 7.21 1.22 7.19
CA ARG A 52 7.23 1.44 5.73
C ARG A 52 5.82 1.65 5.18
N THR A 53 4.83 1.05 5.80
CA THR A 53 3.41 1.41 5.73
C THR A 53 3.07 2.12 7.02
N PRO A 54 2.64 3.39 7.00
CA PRO A 54 2.17 4.04 8.22
C PRO A 54 0.96 3.24 8.74
N ASN A 55 1.15 2.52 9.84
CA ASN A 55 0.06 1.92 10.60
C ASN A 55 -0.64 3.04 11.37
N PHE A 56 -1.73 3.56 10.81
CA PHE A 56 -2.66 4.42 11.53
C PHE A 56 -3.89 3.59 11.90
N THR A 57 -3.91 3.04 13.11
CA THR A 57 -5.10 2.38 13.69
C THR A 57 -6.24 3.36 13.80
N ASN A 58 -7.04 3.43 12.75
CA ASN A 58 -8.19 4.30 12.67
C ASN A 58 -9.46 3.47 12.85
N THR A 59 -9.91 3.36 14.09
CA THR A 59 -11.11 2.61 14.50
C THR A 59 -12.41 3.39 14.26
N THR A 60 -12.39 4.40 13.38
CA THR A 60 -13.53 5.33 13.21
C THR A 60 -14.68 4.64 12.48
N ASN A 61 -15.84 4.60 13.14
CA ASN A 61 -17.10 4.20 12.53
C ASN A 61 -17.67 5.36 11.69
N TYR A 62 -17.54 5.31 10.37
CA TYR A 62 -18.02 6.38 9.49
C TYR A 62 -19.53 6.57 9.47
N SER A 63 -20.32 5.61 9.99
CA SER A 63 -21.75 5.84 10.21
C SER A 63 -22.03 6.89 11.29
N GLU A 64 -21.07 7.18 12.16
CA GLU A 64 -21.18 8.16 13.24
C GLU A 64 -20.48 9.49 12.92
N VAL A 65 -19.67 9.53 11.85
CA VAL A 65 -18.99 10.74 11.39
C VAL A 65 -20.00 11.71 10.78
N LYS A 66 -20.14 12.89 11.39
CA LYS A 66 -20.89 14.00 10.79
C LYS A 66 -20.01 14.66 9.74
N GLY A 67 -20.09 14.17 8.52
CA GLY A 67 -19.36 14.77 7.41
C GLY A 67 -19.86 16.15 7.00
N SER A 68 -19.09 16.80 6.16
CA SER A 68 -19.30 18.18 5.68
C SER A 68 -20.48 18.32 4.72
N TYR A 69 -21.00 17.20 4.19
CA TYR A 69 -22.18 17.14 3.32
C TYR A 69 -23.06 15.91 3.59
N ASP A 70 -24.35 16.00 3.24
CA ASP A 70 -25.33 14.92 3.40
C ASP A 70 -25.80 14.39 2.03
N PHE A 71 -25.39 13.15 1.68
CA PHE A 71 -25.72 12.51 0.39
C PHE A 71 -27.04 11.70 0.42
N LYS A 72 -27.93 11.91 1.39
CA LYS A 72 -29.22 11.20 1.46
C LYS A 72 -30.05 11.27 0.19
N ASP A 73 -30.18 12.46 -0.41
CA ASP A 73 -30.98 12.65 -1.63
C ASP A 73 -30.43 11.79 -2.79
N PHE A 74 -29.10 11.74 -2.91
CA PHE A 74 -28.43 10.86 -3.88
C PHE A 74 -28.74 9.38 -3.61
N TYR A 75 -28.73 8.94 -2.34
CA TYR A 75 -29.07 7.56 -1.97
C TYR A 75 -30.53 7.20 -2.27
N GLU A 76 -31.45 8.15 -2.11
CA GLU A 76 -32.85 7.96 -2.51
C GLU A 76 -32.99 7.80 -4.03
N ILE A 77 -32.29 8.62 -4.82
CA ILE A 77 -32.27 8.52 -6.29
C ILE A 77 -31.68 7.16 -6.71
N LEU A 78 -30.54 6.77 -6.13
CA LEU A 78 -29.89 5.49 -6.42
C LEU A 78 -30.81 4.31 -6.14
N ASN A 79 -31.50 4.32 -5.00
CA ASN A 79 -32.47 3.29 -4.68
C ASN A 79 -33.68 3.31 -5.63
N LYS A 80 -34.23 4.47 -5.94
CA LYS A 80 -35.40 4.60 -6.81
C LYS A 80 -35.12 4.15 -8.26
N GLU A 81 -33.99 4.54 -8.82
CA GLU A 81 -33.68 4.30 -10.24
C GLU A 81 -32.95 2.98 -10.48
N LYS A 82 -32.14 2.52 -9.52
CA LYS A 82 -31.30 1.32 -9.65
C LYS A 82 -31.70 0.19 -8.72
N ASN A 83 -32.66 0.43 -7.81
CA ASN A 83 -33.03 -0.51 -6.77
C ASN A 83 -31.81 -0.95 -5.94
N ALA A 84 -30.85 -0.04 -5.73
CA ALA A 84 -29.60 -0.29 -5.05
C ALA A 84 -29.53 0.55 -3.78
N THR A 85 -29.39 -0.12 -2.64
CA THR A 85 -29.21 0.48 -1.32
C THR A 85 -27.73 0.49 -0.96
N VAL A 86 -27.33 1.50 -0.17
CA VAL A 86 -26.00 1.58 0.40
C VAL A 86 -25.86 0.51 1.49
N LYS A 87 -24.84 -0.33 1.35
CA LYS A 87 -24.47 -1.39 2.29
C LYS A 87 -23.52 -0.88 3.36
N ASP A 88 -22.48 -0.15 2.97
CA ASP A 88 -21.45 0.35 3.87
C ASP A 88 -20.90 1.69 3.36
N VAL A 89 -20.59 2.60 4.28
CA VAL A 89 -19.88 3.85 3.99
C VAL A 89 -18.45 3.68 4.45
N HIS A 90 -17.58 3.73 3.47
CA HIS A 90 -16.16 3.43 3.59
C HIS A 90 -15.35 4.64 4.03
N PHE A 91 -15.79 5.84 3.64
CA PHE A 91 -15.16 7.08 4.04
C PHE A 91 -16.19 8.21 3.95
N LYS A 92 -16.05 9.21 4.82
CA LYS A 92 -16.81 10.45 4.76
C LYS A 92 -15.90 11.65 5.08
N LEU A 93 -15.93 12.68 4.24
CA LEU A 93 -15.18 13.91 4.47
C LEU A 93 -15.75 14.67 5.67
N GLU A 94 -14.92 15.01 6.65
CA GLU A 94 -15.34 15.74 7.85
C GLU A 94 -15.49 17.25 7.62
N ASN A 95 -14.54 17.86 6.92
CA ASN A 95 -14.49 19.30 6.67
C ASN A 95 -14.25 19.57 5.18
N ASP A 96 -14.89 20.61 4.66
CA ASP A 96 -14.66 21.05 3.30
C ASP A 96 -13.23 21.58 3.10
N TYR A 97 -12.78 21.57 1.85
CA TYR A 97 -11.50 22.17 1.47
C TYR A 97 -11.59 22.74 0.06
N CYS A 98 -10.77 23.75 -0.23
CA CYS A 98 -10.82 24.50 -1.48
C CYS A 98 -9.45 24.62 -2.14
N TYR A 99 -9.45 24.56 -3.46
CA TYR A 99 -8.35 24.99 -4.32
C TYR A 99 -8.66 26.39 -4.82
N GLU A 100 -7.84 27.37 -4.46
CA GLU A 100 -8.04 28.77 -4.82
C GLU A 100 -6.98 29.21 -5.83
N MET A 101 -7.40 29.78 -6.96
CA MET A 101 -6.49 30.42 -7.90
C MET A 101 -7.15 31.61 -8.60
N ASN A 102 -6.46 32.76 -8.57
CA ASN A 102 -6.84 33.97 -9.31
C ASN A 102 -8.34 34.33 -9.16
N ASP A 103 -8.82 34.48 -7.93
CA ASP A 103 -10.21 34.83 -7.58
C ASP A 103 -11.28 33.82 -8.02
N VAL A 104 -10.86 32.59 -8.31
CA VAL A 104 -11.75 31.44 -8.51
C VAL A 104 -11.41 30.38 -7.47
N ALA A 105 -12.43 29.77 -6.86
CA ALA A 105 -12.25 28.65 -5.95
C ALA A 105 -13.00 27.42 -6.45
N LEU A 106 -12.39 26.25 -6.32
CA LEU A 106 -13.04 24.95 -6.46
C LEU A 106 -13.01 24.27 -5.09
N CYS A 107 -14.17 24.13 -4.47
CA CYS A 107 -14.32 23.58 -3.14
C CYS A 107 -14.94 22.19 -3.20
N VAL A 108 -14.33 21.23 -2.51
CA VAL A 108 -14.93 19.93 -2.23
C VAL A 108 -15.73 20.08 -0.95
N LYS A 109 -17.05 20.25 -1.08
CA LYS A 109 -17.97 20.48 0.05
C LYS A 109 -18.22 19.21 0.85
N GLY A 110 -18.11 18.05 0.20
CA GLY A 110 -18.18 16.74 0.83
C GLY A 110 -17.86 15.65 -0.18
N TYR A 111 -17.39 14.49 0.30
CA TYR A 111 -17.39 13.28 -0.50
C TYR A 111 -17.52 12.04 0.39
N GLU A 112 -18.09 10.99 -0.19
CA GLU A 112 -18.23 9.69 0.42
C GLU A 112 -17.73 8.60 -0.54
N LEU A 113 -16.99 7.64 0.01
CA LEU A 113 -16.72 6.36 -0.64
C LEU A 113 -17.71 5.37 -0.03
N PHE A 114 -18.46 4.62 -0.85
CA PHE A 114 -19.46 3.69 -0.35
C PHE A 114 -19.60 2.44 -1.21
N GLU A 115 -20.18 1.39 -0.62
CA GLU A 115 -20.52 0.11 -1.26
C GLU A 115 -22.05 -0.04 -1.31
N THR A 116 -22.58 -0.52 -2.43
CA THR A 116 -24.00 -0.91 -2.56
C THR A 116 -24.21 -2.38 -2.21
N GLU A 117 -25.43 -2.79 -1.84
CA GLU A 117 -25.71 -4.21 -1.55
C GLU A 117 -25.47 -5.14 -2.75
N LYS A 118 -25.72 -4.63 -3.95
CA LYS A 118 -25.60 -5.34 -5.23
C LYS A 118 -24.94 -4.48 -6.30
N ASP A 119 -24.46 -5.12 -7.36
CA ASP A 119 -23.90 -4.44 -8.52
C ASP A 119 -24.95 -3.57 -9.23
N VAL A 120 -24.58 -2.34 -9.55
CA VAL A 120 -25.38 -1.38 -10.31
C VAL A 120 -24.92 -1.39 -11.76
N SER A 121 -25.84 -1.66 -12.69
CA SER A 121 -25.57 -1.63 -14.12
C SER A 121 -25.44 -0.21 -14.67
N LEU A 122 -24.39 0.03 -15.44
CA LEU A 122 -24.01 1.31 -16.03
C LEU A 122 -24.07 1.23 -17.56
N LYS A 123 -24.58 2.30 -18.20
CA LYS A 123 -24.73 2.41 -19.65
C LYS A 123 -23.65 3.26 -20.29
N SER A 124 -23.18 4.27 -19.56
CA SER A 124 -22.35 5.31 -20.14
C SER A 124 -20.86 4.98 -20.04
N ASN A 125 -20.42 4.17 -19.07
CA ASN A 125 -19.01 3.87 -18.88
C ASN A 125 -18.55 2.64 -19.69
N TYR A 126 -17.75 2.86 -20.75
CA TYR A 126 -17.32 1.79 -21.67
C TYR A 126 -16.36 0.76 -21.05
N ARG A 127 -15.70 1.08 -19.92
CA ARG A 127 -14.80 0.14 -19.22
C ARG A 127 -15.46 -0.55 -18.03
N ILE A 128 -16.58 -0.02 -17.53
CA ILE A 128 -17.26 -0.48 -16.33
C ILE A 128 -18.75 -0.62 -16.65
N SER A 129 -19.18 -1.82 -17.02
CA SER A 129 -20.59 -2.12 -17.29
C SER A 129 -21.42 -2.30 -16.01
N SER A 130 -20.77 -2.58 -14.89
CA SER A 130 -21.39 -2.63 -13.56
C SER A 130 -20.38 -2.26 -12.49
N ALA A 131 -20.85 -1.66 -11.40
CA ALA A 131 -20.04 -1.30 -10.25
C ALA A 131 -20.79 -1.52 -8.94
N LYS A 132 -20.02 -1.81 -7.88
CA LYS A 132 -20.52 -1.96 -6.51
C LYS A 132 -20.00 -0.87 -5.58
N HIS A 133 -18.85 -0.29 -5.92
CA HIS A 133 -18.20 0.73 -5.12
C HIS A 133 -18.20 2.05 -5.90
N PHE A 134 -18.45 3.14 -5.20
CA PHE A 134 -18.62 4.46 -5.79
C PHE A 134 -17.97 5.52 -4.91
N LEU A 135 -17.41 6.54 -5.55
CA LEU A 135 -17.07 7.82 -4.94
C LEU A 135 -18.14 8.82 -5.38
N VAL A 136 -18.82 9.47 -4.44
CA VAL A 136 -19.68 10.62 -4.70
C VAL A 136 -19.06 11.85 -4.06
N ALA A 137 -18.99 12.96 -4.77
CA ALA A 137 -18.47 14.22 -4.26
C ALA A 137 -19.39 15.39 -4.66
N GLU A 138 -19.59 16.31 -3.71
CA GLU A 138 -20.24 17.60 -3.89
C GLU A 138 -19.16 18.66 -4.12
N ILE A 139 -19.24 19.36 -5.24
CA ILE A 139 -18.26 20.35 -5.68
C ILE A 139 -18.96 21.70 -5.81
N GLU A 140 -18.36 22.74 -5.23
CA GLU A 140 -18.75 24.14 -5.41
C GLU A 140 -17.67 24.86 -6.21
N ILE A 141 -18.06 25.55 -7.28
CA ILE A 141 -17.17 26.38 -8.09
C ILE A 141 -17.57 27.84 -7.87
N ILE A 142 -16.69 28.62 -7.24
CA ILE A 142 -16.93 30.02 -6.86
C ILE A 142 -16.18 30.92 -7.82
N ASN A 143 -16.90 31.80 -8.52
CA ASN A 143 -16.31 32.82 -9.38
C ASN A 143 -16.40 34.19 -8.68
N SER A 144 -15.29 34.69 -8.14
CA SER A 144 -15.21 36.03 -7.54
C SER A 144 -14.71 37.10 -8.52
N LYS A 145 -14.58 36.76 -9.81
CA LYS A 145 -14.17 37.69 -10.85
C LYS A 145 -15.34 38.50 -11.38
N ASP A 146 -15.00 39.63 -12.02
CA ASP A 146 -15.95 40.48 -12.74
C ASP A 146 -16.43 39.89 -14.08
N GLY A 147 -15.75 38.86 -14.60
CA GLY A 147 -16.07 38.18 -15.86
C GLY A 147 -16.52 36.73 -15.65
N PRO A 148 -17.34 36.17 -16.57
CA PRO A 148 -17.75 34.78 -16.48
C PRO A 148 -16.57 33.84 -16.73
N ILE A 149 -16.61 32.67 -16.10
CA ILE A 149 -15.66 31.58 -16.30
C ILE A 149 -16.35 30.40 -16.99
N GLU A 150 -15.59 29.64 -17.77
CA GLU A 150 -16.04 28.41 -18.40
C GLU A 150 -15.27 27.21 -17.83
N VAL A 151 -15.98 26.16 -17.45
CA VAL A 151 -15.46 24.95 -16.78
C VAL A 151 -15.63 23.75 -17.71
N SER A 152 -14.57 22.98 -17.91
CA SER A 152 -14.55 21.76 -18.75
C SER A 152 -14.98 20.50 -17.98
N GLU A 153 -14.90 19.35 -18.65
CA GLU A 153 -15.18 18.04 -18.04
C GLU A 153 -14.19 17.66 -16.91
N PHE A 154 -14.67 16.83 -15.99
CA PHE A 154 -13.86 16.19 -14.95
C PHE A 154 -13.43 14.79 -15.41
N GLY A 155 -12.12 14.54 -15.46
CA GLY A 155 -11.52 13.27 -15.87
C GLY A 155 -10.79 12.56 -14.74
N TYR A 156 -10.16 11.42 -15.01
CA TYR A 156 -9.20 10.82 -14.10
C TYR A 156 -7.78 11.03 -14.58
N ALA A 157 -6.88 11.32 -13.64
CA ALA A 157 -5.49 11.60 -13.94
C ALA A 157 -4.82 10.52 -14.79
N THR A 158 -4.21 10.98 -15.88
CA THR A 158 -3.44 10.12 -16.80
C THR A 158 -2.34 9.39 -16.05
N GLY A 159 -2.25 8.06 -16.22
CA GLY A 159 -1.23 7.23 -15.57
C GLY A 159 -1.71 6.42 -14.36
N SER A 160 -2.93 6.64 -13.90
CA SER A 160 -3.57 5.85 -12.81
C SER A 160 -4.36 4.63 -13.33
N ASP A 161 -4.69 3.66 -12.47
CA ASP A 161 -5.62 2.56 -12.81
C ASP A 161 -7.06 3.04 -13.05
N TYR A 162 -7.36 4.25 -12.63
CA TYR A 162 -8.61 4.95 -12.94
C TYR A 162 -8.60 5.56 -14.34
N SER A 163 -7.46 5.60 -15.02
CA SER A 163 -7.33 6.21 -16.35
C SER A 163 -8.34 5.62 -17.34
N GLY A 164 -9.17 6.50 -17.90
CA GLY A 164 -10.23 6.15 -18.84
C GLY A 164 -11.55 5.67 -18.20
N THR A 165 -11.67 5.70 -16.87
CA THR A 165 -12.98 5.72 -16.20
C THR A 165 -13.51 7.16 -16.22
N ARG A 166 -14.83 7.36 -16.08
CA ARG A 166 -15.47 8.68 -16.14
C ARG A 166 -16.60 8.77 -15.13
N SER A 167 -16.99 9.99 -14.77
CA SER A 167 -18.15 10.22 -13.89
C SER A 167 -19.42 9.67 -14.55
N LEU A 168 -20.34 9.22 -13.71
CA LEU A 168 -21.68 8.84 -14.14
C LEU A 168 -22.37 10.04 -14.78
N ARG A 169 -23.15 9.74 -15.81
CA ARG A 169 -23.96 10.72 -16.55
C ARG A 169 -25.43 10.49 -16.24
N ASP A 170 -26.31 11.40 -16.65
CA ASP A 170 -27.76 11.23 -16.47
C ASP A 170 -28.32 10.02 -17.22
N SER A 171 -27.63 9.55 -18.25
CA SER A 171 -27.95 8.28 -18.90
C SER A 171 -27.77 7.05 -17.99
N ASP A 172 -26.92 7.17 -16.97
CA ASP A 172 -26.73 6.18 -15.92
C ASP A 172 -27.72 6.43 -14.79
N ILE A 173 -27.71 7.60 -14.17
CA ILE A 173 -28.54 8.01 -13.04
C ILE A 173 -28.78 9.52 -13.10
N GLU A 174 -30.02 9.97 -12.99
CA GLU A 174 -30.38 11.38 -13.14
C GLU A 174 -30.07 12.16 -11.85
N LEU A 175 -28.99 12.95 -11.84
CA LEU A 175 -28.54 13.68 -10.65
C LEU A 175 -28.81 15.17 -10.77
N PRO A 176 -29.27 15.84 -9.70
CA PRO A 176 -29.32 17.30 -9.65
C PRO A 176 -27.93 17.89 -9.91
N ASN A 177 -27.85 18.84 -10.86
CA ASN A 177 -26.60 19.53 -11.23
C ASN A 177 -25.41 18.58 -11.45
N ASN A 178 -25.64 17.50 -12.20
CA ASN A 178 -24.60 16.51 -12.50
C ASN A 178 -23.44 17.10 -13.30
N LEU A 179 -22.32 17.38 -12.64
CA LEU A 179 -21.10 17.89 -13.26
C LEU A 179 -20.45 16.82 -14.17
N GLY A 180 -20.79 15.54 -14.00
CA GLY A 180 -20.37 14.45 -14.88
C GLY A 180 -20.94 14.52 -16.30
N ASN A 181 -21.95 15.36 -16.54
CA ASN A 181 -22.51 15.58 -17.87
C ASN A 181 -21.67 16.50 -18.75
N ILE A 182 -20.80 17.35 -18.17
CA ILE A 182 -19.94 18.25 -18.94
C ILE A 182 -19.05 17.37 -19.82
N ARG A 183 -19.20 17.52 -21.14
CA ARG A 183 -18.40 16.79 -22.13
C ARG A 183 -17.14 17.57 -22.49
N TYR A 184 -16.15 16.89 -23.03
CA TYR A 184 -14.96 17.53 -23.62
C TYR A 184 -15.27 18.73 -24.53
N ASP A 185 -16.36 18.69 -25.30
CA ASP A 185 -16.79 19.76 -26.21
C ASP A 185 -17.84 20.73 -25.62
N GLU A 186 -18.32 20.45 -24.41
CA GLU A 186 -19.29 21.27 -23.69
C GLU A 186 -18.60 22.01 -22.55
N LYS A 187 -19.14 23.18 -22.17
CA LYS A 187 -18.61 23.94 -21.03
C LYS A 187 -19.73 24.47 -20.17
N LEU A 188 -19.56 24.33 -18.87
CA LEU A 188 -20.41 25.00 -17.88
C LEU A 188 -19.93 26.45 -17.73
N THR A 189 -20.86 27.41 -17.80
CA THR A 189 -20.55 28.83 -17.54
C THR A 189 -20.96 29.20 -16.12
N VAL A 190 -20.03 29.75 -15.33
CA VAL A 190 -20.31 30.34 -14.02
C VAL A 190 -20.22 31.85 -14.13
N ASN A 191 -21.29 32.54 -13.75
CA ASN A 191 -21.40 33.99 -13.88
C ASN A 191 -20.45 34.73 -12.91
N PRO A 192 -20.12 36.00 -13.18
CA PRO A 192 -19.38 36.84 -12.25
C PRO A 192 -20.01 36.86 -10.85
N HIS A 193 -19.19 36.87 -9.80
CA HIS A 193 -19.61 36.98 -8.39
C HIS A 193 -20.70 35.96 -7.99
N SER A 194 -20.61 34.74 -8.52
CA SER A 194 -21.58 33.68 -8.27
C SER A 194 -20.89 32.32 -8.05
N SER A 195 -21.60 31.38 -7.44
CA SER A 195 -21.16 29.99 -7.31
C SER A 195 -22.08 29.04 -8.08
N TYR A 196 -21.53 27.88 -8.43
CA TYR A 196 -22.25 26.74 -8.97
C TYR A 196 -21.93 25.50 -8.16
N GLU A 197 -22.95 24.85 -7.61
CA GLU A 197 -22.86 23.61 -6.84
C GLU A 197 -23.39 22.44 -7.66
N GLY A 198 -22.66 21.32 -7.63
CA GLY A 198 -23.07 20.10 -8.31
C GLY A 198 -22.26 18.87 -7.92
N GLN A 199 -22.73 17.72 -8.41
CA GLN A 199 -22.21 16.41 -8.02
C GLN A 199 -21.41 15.73 -9.10
N ILE A 200 -20.34 15.04 -8.70
CA ILE A 200 -19.64 14.04 -9.50
C ILE A 200 -19.71 12.68 -8.82
N VAL A 201 -19.95 11.63 -9.61
CA VAL A 201 -20.06 10.26 -9.09
C VAL A 201 -19.21 9.35 -9.94
N TYR A 202 -18.20 8.74 -9.34
CA TYR A 202 -17.31 7.83 -10.05
C TYR A 202 -17.55 6.38 -9.64
N PRO A 203 -17.80 5.48 -10.61
CA PRO A 203 -17.87 4.05 -10.36
C PRO A 203 -16.47 3.43 -10.31
N PHE A 204 -16.27 2.45 -9.42
CA PHE A 204 -15.07 1.62 -9.40
C PHE A 204 -15.40 0.18 -9.79
N ASN A 205 -14.56 -0.39 -10.66
CA ASN A 205 -14.52 -1.83 -10.83
C ASN A 205 -13.74 -2.45 -9.64
N PRO A 206 -13.81 -3.78 -9.43
CA PRO A 206 -13.13 -4.41 -8.30
C PRO A 206 -11.61 -4.17 -8.28
N THR A 207 -10.97 -4.00 -9.43
CA THR A 207 -9.52 -3.72 -9.52
C THR A 207 -9.20 -2.28 -9.17
N SER A 208 -9.93 -1.30 -9.70
CA SER A 208 -9.70 0.12 -9.41
C SER A 208 -10.07 0.47 -7.96
N PHE A 209 -11.11 -0.15 -7.40
CA PHE A 209 -11.41 -0.01 -5.97
C PHE A 209 -10.27 -0.55 -5.10
N ARG A 210 -9.69 -1.70 -5.48
CA ARG A 210 -8.52 -2.25 -4.77
C ARG A 210 -7.29 -1.37 -4.86
N GLN A 211 -7.13 -0.60 -5.92
CA GLN A 211 -6.00 0.31 -6.06
C GLN A 211 -6.00 1.41 -4.99
N LEU A 212 -7.17 1.78 -4.45
CA LEU A 212 -7.30 2.78 -3.39
C LEU A 212 -6.45 2.42 -2.17
N TYR A 213 -6.28 1.12 -1.89
CA TYR A 213 -5.47 0.63 -0.77
C TYR A 213 -3.98 0.91 -0.94
N PHE A 214 -3.50 0.95 -2.18
CA PHE A 214 -2.09 1.17 -2.48
C PHE A 214 -1.76 2.66 -2.68
N ASP A 215 -2.73 3.41 -3.20
CA ASP A 215 -2.55 4.82 -3.53
C ASP A 215 -2.94 5.73 -2.36
N GLY A 216 -3.70 5.23 -1.38
CA GLY A 216 -4.18 6.01 -0.22
C GLY A 216 -5.28 7.02 -0.58
N GLY A 217 -5.74 7.02 -1.82
CA GLY A 217 -6.70 7.99 -2.33
C GLY A 217 -6.95 7.85 -3.82
N VAL A 218 -7.85 8.69 -4.32
CA VAL A 218 -8.11 8.87 -5.76
C VAL A 218 -7.63 10.23 -6.19
N VAL A 219 -7.07 10.31 -7.39
CA VAL A 219 -6.80 11.59 -8.04
C VAL A 219 -7.70 11.73 -9.27
N VAL A 220 -8.58 12.72 -9.22
CA VAL A 220 -9.43 13.14 -10.35
C VAL A 220 -8.77 14.35 -11.00
N ASP A 221 -8.77 14.45 -12.32
CA ASP A 221 -8.24 15.63 -13.01
C ASP A 221 -9.07 16.86 -12.65
N MET A 222 -8.40 17.93 -12.25
CA MET A 222 -9.06 19.21 -12.07
C MET A 222 -9.55 19.72 -13.44
N PRO A 223 -10.78 20.25 -13.55
CA PRO A 223 -11.29 20.73 -14.82
C PRO A 223 -10.49 21.94 -15.29
N GLU A 224 -10.38 22.10 -16.59
CA GLU A 224 -9.87 23.34 -17.16
C GLU A 224 -10.89 24.46 -16.92
N ILE A 225 -10.45 25.51 -16.21
CA ILE A 225 -11.24 26.72 -16.01
C ILE A 225 -10.62 27.85 -16.81
N ILE A 226 -11.40 28.46 -17.71
CA ILE A 226 -10.92 29.49 -18.65
C ILE A 226 -11.70 30.79 -18.44
N ASN A 227 -10.99 31.91 -18.45
CA ASN A 227 -11.61 33.24 -18.48
C ASN A 227 -12.10 33.58 -19.89
N LYS A 228 -13.32 34.11 -20.01
CA LYS A 228 -13.92 34.49 -21.30
C LYS A 228 -13.35 35.80 -21.90
N ASN A 229 -12.52 36.54 -21.17
CA ASN A 229 -11.94 37.78 -21.68
C ASN A 229 -10.88 37.50 -22.77
N LYS A 230 -11.14 37.98 -24.01
CA LYS A 230 -10.33 37.77 -25.23
C LYS A 230 -8.82 38.05 -25.12
N VAL A 231 -8.37 38.76 -24.09
CA VAL A 231 -6.99 39.25 -23.94
C VAL A 231 -6.15 38.32 -23.05
N ASP A 232 -6.78 37.45 -22.25
CA ASP A 232 -6.09 36.54 -21.34
C ASP A 232 -6.77 35.16 -21.31
N SER A 233 -6.52 34.36 -22.35
CA SER A 233 -7.03 32.98 -22.50
C SER A 233 -6.17 31.95 -21.76
N ARG A 234 -5.45 32.36 -20.72
CA ARG A 234 -4.68 31.42 -19.90
C ARG A 234 -5.65 30.62 -19.04
N SER A 235 -5.48 29.29 -19.02
CA SER A 235 -6.26 28.45 -18.12
C SER A 235 -5.88 28.80 -16.68
N LEU A 236 -6.91 29.06 -15.88
CA LEU A 236 -6.80 29.40 -14.46
C LEU A 236 -6.59 28.15 -13.62
N PHE A 237 -6.94 26.98 -14.15
CA PHE A 237 -6.60 25.67 -13.63
C PHE A 237 -6.25 24.79 -14.82
N THR A 238 -5.04 24.21 -14.84
CA THR A 238 -4.61 23.29 -15.90
C THR A 238 -4.86 21.84 -15.47
N MET A 239 -5.27 20.96 -16.40
CA MET A 239 -5.51 19.52 -16.19
C MET A 239 -4.32 18.70 -15.60
N ARG A 240 -3.22 19.34 -15.22
CA ARG A 240 -2.06 18.68 -14.60
C ARG A 240 -2.10 18.64 -13.08
N GLU A 241 -2.98 19.42 -12.46
CA GLU A 241 -3.23 19.37 -11.03
C GLU A 241 -4.46 18.50 -10.79
N GLY A 242 -4.33 17.52 -9.88
CA GLY A 242 -5.40 16.59 -9.56
C GLY A 242 -6.12 16.98 -8.29
N ILE A 243 -7.43 16.80 -8.26
CA ILE A 243 -8.25 16.83 -7.05
C ILE A 243 -7.99 15.51 -6.31
N GLU A 244 -7.33 15.60 -5.17
CA GLU A 244 -7.05 14.46 -4.31
C GLU A 244 -8.26 14.17 -3.41
N PHE A 245 -8.84 12.98 -3.56
CA PHE A 245 -9.81 12.42 -2.63
C PHE A 245 -9.09 11.39 -1.76
N PRO A 246 -8.45 11.81 -0.65
CA PRO A 246 -7.79 10.88 0.25
C PRO A 246 -8.83 9.91 0.82
N VAL A 247 -8.45 8.64 0.96
CA VAL A 247 -9.28 7.64 1.61
C VAL A 247 -8.53 7.22 2.86
N ILE A 248 -9.16 7.35 4.03
CA ILE A 248 -8.50 7.06 5.31
C ILE A 248 -8.17 5.57 5.46
N ASP A 249 -7.09 5.35 6.21
CA ASP A 249 -6.44 4.10 6.58
C ASP A 249 -7.36 2.96 7.02
N SER A 250 -8.55 3.17 7.60
CA SER A 250 -9.35 2.08 8.19
C SER A 250 -9.85 1.01 7.19
N LEU A 251 -9.97 1.37 5.90
CA LEU A 251 -10.18 0.41 4.80
C LEU A 251 -8.91 -0.37 4.44
N ILE A 252 -7.78 0.34 4.51
CA ILE A 252 -6.44 -0.17 4.27
C ILE A 252 -6.06 -1.13 5.42
N GLU A 253 -6.43 -0.83 6.67
CA GLU A 253 -6.13 -1.58 7.87
C GLU A 253 -6.85 -2.92 7.99
N ARG A 254 -8.13 -3.02 7.60
CA ARG A 254 -8.83 -4.32 7.50
C ARG A 254 -8.11 -5.31 6.54
N HIS A 255 -7.22 -4.80 5.69
CA HIS A 255 -6.39 -5.57 4.77
C HIS A 255 -4.90 -5.63 5.20
N ILE A 256 -4.41 -4.68 5.99
CA ILE A 256 -3.01 -4.59 6.49
C ILE A 256 -2.78 -5.29 7.83
N GLU A 257 -3.78 -5.42 8.74
CA GLU A 257 -3.62 -6.12 10.05
C GLU A 257 -3.03 -7.54 9.92
N THR A 258 -3.16 -8.10 8.73
CA THR A 258 -2.70 -9.43 8.37
C THR A 258 -1.25 -9.50 7.87
N VAL A 259 -0.46 -8.42 8.02
CA VAL A 259 0.95 -8.27 7.58
C VAL A 259 1.97 -8.46 8.72
N ASN A 260 1.55 -8.43 9.98
CA ASN A 260 2.48 -8.31 11.12
C ASN A 260 3.32 -9.56 11.46
N ASN A 261 3.27 -10.62 10.67
CA ASN A 261 3.98 -11.85 11.00
C ASN A 261 4.70 -12.42 9.78
N LEU A 262 6.04 -12.45 9.89
CA LEU A 262 7.08 -13.00 9.02
C LEU A 262 7.75 -12.04 8.00
N PRO A 263 9.10 -11.93 8.05
CA PRO A 263 9.88 -11.29 7.02
C PRO A 263 9.85 -12.20 5.80
N THR A 264 9.24 -11.76 4.71
CA THR A 264 9.16 -12.50 3.46
C THR A 264 10.33 -12.04 2.60
N SER A 265 11.39 -12.83 2.43
CA SER A 265 12.45 -12.54 1.42
C SER A 265 11.91 -12.64 -0.02
N THR A 266 10.66 -13.06 -0.17
CA THR A 266 9.82 -12.91 -1.36
C THR A 266 9.29 -11.47 -1.57
N LEU A 267 9.50 -10.53 -0.62
CA LEU A 267 9.24 -9.08 -0.74
C LEU A 267 10.20 -8.35 -1.71
N GLY A 268 10.86 -9.06 -2.62
CA GLY A 268 11.70 -8.46 -3.68
C GLY A 268 10.94 -7.51 -4.61
N ARG A 269 9.65 -7.25 -4.37
CA ARG A 269 8.86 -6.21 -5.03
C ARG A 269 8.02 -5.49 -3.99
N SER A 270 8.40 -4.25 -3.69
CA SER A 270 7.78 -3.29 -2.77
C SER A 270 6.35 -2.85 -3.14
N ASN A 271 5.61 -3.65 -3.91
CA ASN A 271 4.39 -3.26 -4.61
C ASN A 271 3.26 -4.27 -4.31
N GLY A 272 2.92 -4.52 -3.03
CA GLY A 272 1.85 -5.46 -2.66
C GLY A 272 1.63 -5.57 -1.15
N PHE A 273 0.60 -6.30 -0.71
CA PHE A 273 0.33 -6.60 0.71
C PHE A 273 0.19 -8.11 0.97
N THR A 274 0.43 -8.53 2.22
CA THR A 274 0.19 -9.91 2.68
C THR A 274 -1.01 -9.99 3.60
N LYS A 275 -1.79 -11.07 3.48
CA LYS A 275 -2.89 -11.39 4.37
C LYS A 275 -2.77 -12.80 4.95
N VAL A 276 -2.42 -12.92 6.23
CA VAL A 276 -2.64 -14.10 7.06
C VAL A 276 -4.13 -14.46 7.11
N THR A 277 -4.45 -15.69 6.74
CA THR A 277 -5.80 -16.26 6.80
C THR A 277 -5.95 -17.26 7.93
N ASN A 278 -4.86 -17.87 8.39
CA ASN A 278 -4.85 -18.80 9.50
C ASN A 278 -3.49 -18.75 10.22
N LYS A 279 -3.50 -18.90 11.54
CA LYS A 279 -2.34 -18.89 12.42
C LYS A 279 -2.54 -19.91 13.53
N VAL A 280 -1.51 -20.72 13.79
CA VAL A 280 -1.45 -21.68 14.90
C VAL A 280 -0.11 -21.54 15.60
N GLU A 281 -0.08 -21.69 16.93
CA GLU A 281 1.12 -21.61 17.77
C GLU A 281 1.33 -22.95 18.48
N PRO A 282 1.90 -23.97 17.80
CA PRO A 282 1.96 -25.34 18.34
C PRO A 282 2.80 -25.43 19.62
N ASN A 283 3.85 -24.62 19.73
CA ASN A 283 4.82 -24.63 20.83
C ASN A 283 5.38 -26.03 21.15
N VAL A 284 5.54 -26.86 20.12
CA VAL A 284 6.03 -28.24 20.25
C VAL A 284 7.55 -28.24 20.14
N SER A 285 8.24 -28.79 21.15
CA SER A 285 9.69 -28.97 21.12
C SER A 285 10.07 -30.38 20.72
N LEU A 286 10.96 -30.47 19.74
CA LEU A 286 11.44 -31.70 19.12
C LEU A 286 12.96 -31.79 19.33
N VAL A 287 13.47 -33.00 19.50
CA VAL A 287 14.91 -33.26 19.63
C VAL A 287 15.29 -34.39 18.68
N ASN A 288 16.44 -34.27 18.03
CA ASN A 288 16.92 -35.35 17.17
C ASN A 288 17.41 -36.56 17.98
N ALA A 289 17.53 -37.73 17.34
CA ALA A 289 17.90 -38.97 18.03
C ALA A 289 19.29 -38.95 18.72
N LYS A 290 20.17 -38.03 18.34
CA LYS A 290 21.50 -37.85 18.93
C LYS A 290 21.54 -36.76 20.01
N GLU A 291 20.41 -36.12 20.28
CA GLU A 291 20.29 -34.99 21.22
C GLU A 291 21.25 -33.82 20.93
N THR A 292 21.61 -33.63 19.67
CA THR A 292 22.51 -32.55 19.20
C THR A 292 21.77 -31.36 18.60
N ILE A 293 20.46 -31.51 18.33
CA ILE A 293 19.63 -30.45 17.76
C ILE A 293 18.28 -30.50 18.46
N SER A 294 17.85 -29.35 18.98
CA SER A 294 16.48 -29.15 19.45
C SER A 294 15.80 -28.10 18.59
N VAL A 295 14.54 -28.33 18.25
CA VAL A 295 13.72 -27.42 17.46
C VAL A 295 12.39 -27.23 18.15
N THR A 296 12.03 -25.99 18.45
CA THR A 296 10.68 -25.62 18.89
C THR A 296 9.90 -25.05 17.72
N LEU A 297 8.73 -25.62 17.43
CA LEU A 297 7.81 -25.09 16.42
C LEU A 297 6.95 -24.02 17.06
N ASP A 298 7.33 -22.76 16.87
CA ASP A 298 6.69 -21.61 17.53
C ASP A 298 5.39 -21.22 16.83
N ARG A 299 5.41 -21.16 15.49
CA ARG A 299 4.28 -20.65 14.72
C ARG A 299 4.18 -21.28 13.34
N VAL A 300 2.97 -21.65 12.96
CA VAL A 300 2.61 -21.98 11.58
C VAL A 300 1.54 -21.02 11.11
N GLU A 301 1.75 -20.39 9.97
CA GLU A 301 0.77 -19.47 9.39
C GLU A 301 0.56 -19.77 7.91
N SER A 302 -0.64 -19.45 7.44
CA SER A 302 -0.97 -19.47 6.02
C SER A 302 -1.65 -18.17 5.65
N GLY A 303 -1.43 -17.73 4.43
CA GLY A 303 -2.00 -16.50 3.93
C GLY A 303 -1.90 -16.40 2.42
N TYR A 304 -2.09 -15.17 1.94
CA TYR A 304 -1.80 -14.84 0.56
C TYR A 304 -1.09 -13.50 0.46
N PHE A 305 -0.34 -13.32 -0.61
CA PHE A 305 0.23 -12.05 -1.05
C PHE A 305 -0.58 -11.55 -2.24
N GLU A 306 -0.95 -10.28 -2.28
CA GLU A 306 -1.60 -9.63 -3.41
C GLU A 306 -0.72 -8.48 -3.92
N TYR A 307 -0.38 -8.51 -5.21
CA TYR A 307 0.39 -7.44 -5.86
C TYR A 307 -0.48 -6.20 -6.07
N ARG A 308 0.14 -5.02 -5.98
CA ARG A 308 -0.39 -3.76 -6.49
C ARG A 308 -0.65 -3.93 -7.98
N PRO A 309 -1.87 -3.67 -8.46
CA PRO A 309 -2.14 -3.55 -9.88
C PRO A 309 -1.15 -2.57 -10.55
N GLU A 310 -0.43 -3.02 -11.59
CA GLU A 310 0.48 -2.17 -12.36
C GLU A 310 -0.04 -2.02 -13.80
N TYR A 311 -0.40 -0.80 -14.21
CA TYR A 311 -0.80 -0.53 -15.60
C TYR A 311 0.35 -0.12 -16.53
N ILE A 312 1.51 0.34 -16.02
CA ILE A 312 2.52 0.99 -16.88
C ILE A 312 3.96 0.54 -16.58
N ALA A 313 4.24 -0.75 -16.71
CA ALA A 313 5.59 -1.21 -17.02
C ALA A 313 5.57 -2.53 -17.82
N ARG A 314 5.30 -2.41 -19.13
CA ARG A 314 5.58 -3.39 -20.19
C ARG A 314 4.62 -4.59 -20.31
N SER A 315 3.73 -4.47 -21.31
CA SER A 315 3.61 -5.40 -22.44
C SER A 315 3.72 -6.92 -22.19
N ARG A 316 2.59 -7.61 -22.44
CA ARG A 316 2.38 -9.02 -22.86
C ARG A 316 2.14 -10.12 -21.82
N TYR A 317 2.35 -9.91 -20.52
CA TYR A 317 2.06 -10.93 -19.50
C TYR A 317 1.06 -10.44 -18.46
N ARG A 318 -0.16 -10.12 -18.91
CA ARG A 318 -1.25 -9.57 -18.06
C ARG A 318 -1.69 -10.49 -16.92
N SER A 319 -1.49 -11.80 -17.03
CA SER A 319 -2.04 -12.77 -16.07
C SER A 319 -1.12 -13.12 -14.91
N SER A 320 0.14 -12.67 -14.89
CA SER A 320 1.12 -13.12 -13.88
C SER A 320 1.26 -12.17 -12.67
N TYR A 321 0.67 -10.97 -12.73
CA TYR A 321 0.75 -9.98 -11.65
C TYR A 321 -0.62 -9.58 -11.09
N GLU A 322 -1.71 -10.00 -11.74
CA GLU A 322 -3.05 -9.94 -11.17
C GLU A 322 -3.30 -11.27 -10.44
N GLY A 323 -2.92 -11.35 -9.16
CA GLY A 323 -3.09 -12.62 -8.46
C GLY A 323 -2.80 -12.61 -6.96
N LYS A 324 -3.59 -13.40 -6.24
CA LYS A 324 -3.29 -13.82 -4.87
C LYS A 324 -2.30 -14.99 -4.94
N HIS A 325 -1.12 -14.81 -4.36
CA HIS A 325 -0.12 -15.85 -4.19
C HIS A 325 -0.23 -16.41 -2.78
N TYR A 326 -0.73 -17.63 -2.67
CA TYR A 326 -0.88 -18.26 -1.37
C TYR A 326 0.49 -18.69 -0.83
N TYR A 327 0.70 -18.45 0.45
CA TYR A 327 1.89 -18.88 1.16
C TYR A 327 1.49 -19.67 2.40
N ARG A 328 2.42 -20.52 2.83
CA ARG A 328 2.44 -21.06 4.17
C ARG A 328 3.83 -20.83 4.70
N ALA A 329 3.94 -20.50 5.97
CA ALA A 329 5.23 -20.26 6.57
C ALA A 329 5.31 -20.82 7.99
N LEU A 330 6.52 -21.22 8.35
CA LEU A 330 6.84 -21.89 9.59
C LEU A 330 7.95 -21.12 10.28
N LYS A 331 7.68 -20.64 11.50
CA LYS A 331 8.70 -20.15 12.41
C LYS A 331 9.09 -21.28 13.37
N ILE A 332 10.39 -21.54 13.46
CA ILE A 332 10.96 -22.42 14.47
C ILE A 332 12.06 -21.69 15.24
N THR A 333 12.27 -22.10 16.48
CA THR A 333 13.47 -21.80 17.26
C THR A 333 14.38 -23.03 17.22
N LEU A 334 15.53 -22.93 16.56
CA LEU A 334 16.53 -23.99 16.53
C LEU A 334 17.56 -23.74 17.63
N THR A 335 17.85 -24.75 18.45
CA THR A 335 18.89 -24.73 19.47
C THR A 335 19.94 -25.79 19.15
N ASN A 336 21.21 -25.38 19.07
CA ASN A 336 22.32 -26.29 18.84
C ASN A 336 22.78 -26.89 20.18
N THR A 337 22.39 -28.13 20.46
CA THR A 337 22.79 -28.84 21.69
C THR A 337 24.02 -29.73 21.47
N GLY A 338 24.59 -29.74 20.27
CA GLY A 338 25.80 -30.48 19.92
C GLY A 338 27.08 -29.77 20.36
N THR A 339 28.22 -30.30 19.91
CA THR A 339 29.56 -29.79 20.25
C THR A 339 30.21 -28.97 19.13
N SER A 340 29.57 -28.88 17.96
CA SER A 340 30.09 -28.18 16.77
C SER A 340 29.10 -27.13 16.29
N SER A 341 29.61 -26.01 15.79
CA SER A 341 28.81 -24.94 15.19
C SER A 341 28.00 -25.44 13.98
N MET A 342 26.76 -24.99 13.84
CA MET A 342 25.89 -25.38 12.73
C MET A 342 25.67 -24.22 11.76
N ASN A 343 25.84 -24.48 10.46
CA ASN A 343 25.47 -23.51 9.42
C ASN A 343 23.98 -23.65 9.08
N THR A 344 23.19 -22.62 9.41
CA THR A 344 21.74 -22.62 9.15
C THR A 344 21.37 -22.23 7.73
N SER A 345 22.27 -21.58 6.98
CA SER A 345 21.97 -21.06 5.62
C SER A 345 21.56 -22.14 4.61
N GLN A 346 21.88 -23.40 4.91
CA GLN A 346 21.62 -24.57 4.07
C GLN A 346 20.46 -25.44 4.58
N LEU A 347 19.72 -24.98 5.59
CA LEU A 347 18.62 -25.75 6.16
C LEU A 347 17.36 -25.64 5.30
N LYS A 348 16.61 -26.75 5.25
CA LYS A 348 15.28 -26.86 4.67
C LYS A 348 14.36 -27.53 5.69
N ALA A 349 13.14 -27.02 5.80
CA ALA A 349 12.13 -27.61 6.66
C ALA A 349 10.96 -28.15 5.83
N SER A 350 10.43 -29.30 6.19
CA SER A 350 9.17 -29.85 5.67
C SER A 350 8.17 -29.94 6.82
N LEU A 351 6.90 -29.63 6.53
CA LEU A 351 5.82 -29.75 7.50
C LEU A 351 4.55 -30.23 6.79
N ASP A 352 4.32 -31.53 6.84
CA ASP A 352 3.34 -32.19 5.98
C ASP A 352 2.33 -32.97 6.79
N LEU A 353 1.07 -32.97 6.32
CA LEU A 353 0.03 -33.79 6.90
C LEU A 353 0.41 -35.27 6.73
N LYS A 354 0.38 -36.09 7.79
CA LYS A 354 0.81 -37.50 7.71
C LYS A 354 0.02 -38.32 6.68
N SER A 355 -1.25 -37.98 6.48
CA SER A 355 -2.12 -38.63 5.50
C SER A 355 -1.84 -38.21 4.05
N ASN A 356 -1.02 -37.19 3.81
CA ASN A 356 -0.57 -36.79 2.49
C ASN A 356 0.80 -37.42 2.18
N SER A 357 0.95 -37.95 0.97
CA SER A 357 2.19 -38.56 0.47
C SER A 357 3.19 -37.56 -0.12
N TYR A 358 2.89 -36.26 -0.07
CA TYR A 358 3.72 -35.19 -0.61
C TYR A 358 4.45 -34.43 0.50
N LEU A 359 5.78 -34.33 0.39
CA LEU A 359 6.61 -33.53 1.30
C LEU A 359 6.88 -32.15 0.69
N ALA A 360 6.11 -31.14 1.08
CA ALA A 360 6.38 -29.76 0.69
C ALA A 360 7.62 -29.28 1.48
N SER A 361 8.70 -28.93 0.77
CA SER A 361 9.90 -28.37 1.38
C SER A 361 9.86 -26.85 1.33
N GLY A 362 9.96 -26.22 2.49
CA GLY A 362 10.09 -24.79 2.64
C GLY A 362 11.54 -24.35 2.62
N TYR A 363 11.78 -23.15 2.09
CA TYR A 363 13.11 -22.56 2.01
C TYR A 363 13.31 -21.54 3.13
N LEU A 364 14.50 -21.55 3.73
CA LEU A 364 14.87 -20.59 4.76
C LEU A 364 14.92 -19.17 4.17
N ILE A 365 14.18 -18.27 4.79
CA ILE A 365 14.09 -16.86 4.42
C ILE A 365 15.19 -16.04 5.09
N ASN A 366 15.42 -16.27 6.39
CA ASN A 366 16.37 -15.53 7.19
C ASN A 366 17.74 -16.22 7.09
N ARG A 367 18.71 -15.59 6.42
CA ARG A 367 20.08 -16.13 6.33
C ARG A 367 20.83 -15.94 7.65
N GLY A 368 20.54 -16.77 8.64
CA GLY A 368 21.46 -17.01 9.76
C GLY A 368 22.71 -17.70 9.23
N SER A 369 23.90 -17.23 9.61
CA SER A 369 25.17 -17.76 9.09
C SER A 369 25.70 -18.94 9.89
N THR A 370 25.58 -18.92 11.22
CA THR A 370 26.12 -19.97 12.10
C THR A 370 25.44 -19.92 13.47
N VAL A 371 25.21 -21.08 14.10
CA VAL A 371 24.70 -21.22 15.47
C VAL A 371 25.70 -22.02 16.28
N ASP A 372 26.30 -21.41 17.30
CA ASP A 372 27.30 -22.06 18.13
C ASP A 372 26.68 -23.02 19.16
N PRO A 373 27.46 -23.97 19.71
CA PRO A 373 26.99 -24.86 20.77
C PRO A 373 26.35 -24.11 21.94
N GLY A 374 25.13 -24.49 22.31
CA GLY A 374 24.33 -23.87 23.38
C GLY A 374 23.52 -22.65 22.96
N GLU A 375 23.65 -22.18 21.71
CA GLU A 375 22.89 -21.04 21.20
C GLU A 375 21.59 -21.45 20.51
N SER A 376 20.66 -20.50 20.44
CA SER A 376 19.37 -20.62 19.77
C SER A 376 19.19 -19.54 18.71
N VAL A 377 18.48 -19.87 17.63
CA VAL A 377 18.14 -18.93 16.56
C VAL A 377 16.73 -19.15 16.03
N ASP A 378 16.04 -18.05 15.73
CA ASP A 378 14.76 -18.06 15.04
C ASP A 378 14.96 -18.26 13.54
N LEU A 379 14.40 -19.34 12.99
CA LEU A 379 14.43 -19.66 11.57
C LEU A 379 13.01 -19.63 10.99
N ILE A 380 12.89 -19.09 9.78
CA ILE A 380 11.60 -18.90 9.12
C ILE A 380 11.65 -19.54 7.74
N PHE A 381 10.75 -20.48 7.49
CA PHE A 381 10.65 -21.22 6.23
C PHE A 381 9.38 -20.84 5.47
N ASP A 382 9.51 -20.49 4.19
CA ASP A 382 8.40 -20.23 3.27
C ASP A 382 8.12 -21.45 2.40
N TYR A 383 6.85 -21.82 2.31
CA TYR A 383 6.31 -22.86 1.47
C TYR A 383 5.38 -22.20 0.43
N GLN A 384 5.77 -22.28 -0.85
CA GLN A 384 4.88 -21.84 -1.92
C GLN A 384 3.65 -22.74 -1.98
N ALA A 385 2.46 -22.18 -1.76
CA ALA A 385 1.20 -22.87 -1.90
C ALA A 385 0.60 -22.57 -3.30
N ARG A 386 0.01 -23.59 -3.93
CA ARG A 386 -0.57 -23.43 -5.28
C ARG A 386 -1.92 -22.74 -5.25
N ASP A 387 -2.68 -22.93 -4.16
CA ASP A 387 -4.03 -22.40 -3.98
C ASP A 387 -4.39 -22.22 -2.49
N ALA A 388 -5.55 -21.62 -2.25
CA ALA A 388 -6.07 -21.33 -0.91
C ALA A 388 -6.25 -22.58 -0.04
N GLN A 389 -6.59 -23.73 -0.63
CA GLN A 389 -6.85 -24.97 0.12
C GLN A 389 -5.55 -25.68 0.50
N SER A 390 -4.57 -25.65 -0.39
CA SER A 390 -3.23 -26.22 -0.17
C SER A 390 -2.45 -25.52 0.95
N GLY A 391 -2.80 -24.26 1.25
CA GLY A 391 -2.21 -23.50 2.36
C GLY A 391 -2.86 -23.76 3.73
N GLN A 392 -4.10 -24.29 3.79
CA GLN A 392 -4.84 -24.38 5.05
C GLN A 392 -4.34 -25.50 5.98
N LEU A 393 -4.11 -25.13 7.23
CA LEU A 393 -3.83 -26.05 8.33
C LEU A 393 -5.12 -26.73 8.81
N LYS A 394 -5.04 -28.02 9.12
CA LYS A 394 -6.13 -28.81 9.70
C LYS A 394 -5.82 -29.09 11.16
N LEU A 395 -6.57 -28.45 12.06
CA LEU A 395 -6.47 -28.71 13.49
C LEU A 395 -6.90 -30.15 13.82
N GLY A 396 -6.27 -30.74 14.82
CA GLY A 396 -6.55 -32.11 15.27
C GLY A 396 -5.84 -33.20 14.47
N GLU A 397 -5.18 -32.86 13.36
CA GLU A 397 -4.47 -33.80 12.50
C GLU A 397 -3.00 -33.96 12.90
N VAL A 398 -2.39 -35.08 12.49
CA VAL A 398 -0.97 -35.36 12.72
C VAL A 398 -0.13 -34.82 11.56
N TYR A 399 0.87 -34.01 11.90
CA TYR A 399 1.85 -33.46 11.00
C TYR A 399 3.22 -34.09 11.24
N ARG A 400 3.94 -34.35 10.15
CA ARG A 400 5.35 -34.75 10.14
C ARG A 400 6.20 -33.52 9.88
N PHE A 401 7.10 -33.21 10.81
CA PHE A 401 8.13 -32.20 10.66
C PHE A 401 9.45 -32.85 10.31
N VAL A 402 10.15 -32.31 9.30
CA VAL A 402 11.47 -32.76 8.88
C VAL A 402 12.38 -31.54 8.74
N LEU A 403 13.51 -31.53 9.44
CA LEU A 403 14.60 -30.59 9.21
C LEU A 403 15.73 -31.32 8.47
N SER A 404 16.20 -30.75 7.38
CA SER A 404 17.26 -31.33 6.54
C SER A 404 18.26 -30.28 6.07
N ASN A 405 19.44 -30.72 5.62
CA ASN A 405 20.42 -29.87 4.95
C ASN A 405 20.24 -29.88 3.42
N GLU A 406 21.06 -29.10 2.69
CA GLU A 406 21.04 -29.06 1.22
C GLU A 406 21.27 -30.42 0.56
N SER A 407 22.06 -31.30 1.20
CA SER A 407 22.32 -32.68 0.75
C SER A 407 21.15 -33.63 1.00
N LYS A 408 20.03 -33.15 1.55
CA LYS A 408 18.84 -33.92 1.94
C LYS A 408 19.10 -34.92 3.06
N GLU A 409 20.15 -34.74 3.84
CA GLU A 409 20.34 -35.49 5.08
C GLU A 409 19.32 -34.99 6.10
N VAL A 410 18.57 -35.92 6.69
CA VAL A 410 17.59 -35.62 7.74
C VAL A 410 18.32 -35.39 9.04
N LEU A 411 18.23 -34.17 9.56
CA LEU A 411 18.85 -33.73 10.81
C LEU A 411 17.91 -33.95 12.00
N LEU A 412 16.60 -33.77 11.77
CA LEU A 412 15.55 -34.00 12.74
C LEU A 412 14.29 -34.43 11.99
N GLU A 413 13.60 -35.45 12.52
CA GLU A 413 12.28 -35.86 12.04
C GLU A 413 11.40 -36.21 13.23
N SER A 414 10.16 -35.71 13.23
CA SER A 414 9.17 -36.07 14.24
C SER A 414 7.75 -35.92 13.72
N GLU A 415 6.81 -36.52 14.45
CA GLU A 415 5.38 -36.38 14.21
C GLU A 415 4.74 -35.74 15.45
N PHE A 416 3.84 -34.80 15.22
CA PHE A 416 3.07 -34.17 16.30
C PHE A 416 1.65 -33.89 15.84
N LYS A 417 0.72 -33.82 16.78
CA LYS A 417 -0.66 -33.43 16.50
C LYS A 417 -0.76 -31.90 16.57
N LEU A 418 -1.34 -31.29 15.53
CA LEU A 418 -1.54 -29.85 15.49
C LEU A 418 -2.77 -29.49 16.33
N GLU A 419 -2.54 -29.01 17.54
CA GLU A 419 -3.59 -28.56 18.46
C GLU A 419 -3.74 -27.02 18.41
N GLN A 420 -4.81 -26.52 19.03
CA GLN A 420 -5.25 -25.13 18.90
C GLN A 420 -4.43 -24.17 19.75
#